data_AF-A0A436WZN0-F1
#
_entry.id   AF-A0A436WZN0-F1
#
_cell.length_a   1.000
_cell.length_b   1.000
_cell.length_c   1.000
_cell.angle_alpha   90.00
_cell.angle_beta   90.00
_cell.angle_gamma   90.00
#
_symmetry.space_group_name_H-M   'P 1'
#
loop_
_entity.id
_entity.type
_entity.pdbx_description
1 polymer ?
#
loop_
_entity_poly.entity_id
_entity_poly.type
_entity_poly.pdbx_seq_one_letter_code
_entity_poly.pdbx_strand_id
1 'polypeptide(L)' 'MADHTPTGPVELGAKMDYAEHDRTYAGFLALAKYGSLFCLAVMISMAFGFFVGGFFSAVILWAVILAAGFFILR' A
#
# COMPACT_ATOMS: atom_id res chain seq x y z
N MET A 1 37.60 4.22 -25.46
CA MET A 1 37.46 3.44 -24.21
C MET A 1 36.16 2.62 -24.24
N ALA A 2 35.86 1.95 -25.36
CA ALA A 2 34.63 1.17 -25.54
C ALA A 2 34.86 -0.12 -26.35
N ASP A 3 36.09 -0.66 -26.35
CA ASP A 3 36.48 -1.82 -27.18
C ASP A 3 36.93 -3.04 -26.34
N HIS A 4 36.71 -3.01 -25.03
CA HIS A 4 37.00 -4.11 -24.11
C HIS A 4 35.78 -4.37 -23.22
N THR A 5 34.65 -4.72 -23.84
CA THR A 5 33.54 -5.33 -23.11
C THR A 5 33.97 -6.75 -22.71
N PRO A 6 33.91 -7.15 -21.43
CA PRO A 6 34.28 -8.50 -21.02
C PRO A 6 33.38 -9.50 -21.76
N THR A 7 33.96 -10.31 -22.64
CA THR A 7 33.31 -11.45 -23.31
C THR A 7 33.30 -12.69 -22.41
N GLY A 8 33.19 -12.47 -21.09
CA GLY A 8 33.02 -13.55 -20.12
C GLY A 8 31.69 -14.28 -20.35
N PRO A 9 31.55 -15.55 -19.91
CA PRO A 9 30.27 -16.24 -19.90
C PRO A 9 29.23 -15.30 -19.33
N VAL A 10 28.05 -15.18 -19.97
CA VAL A 10 26.97 -14.35 -19.43
C VAL A 10 26.77 -14.80 -17.98
N GLU A 11 27.17 -13.93 -17.05
CA GLU A 11 26.97 -14.11 -15.61
C GLU A 11 25.45 -14.03 -15.43
N LEU A 12 24.75 -15.14 -15.71
CA LEU A 12 23.28 -15.25 -15.65
C LEU A 12 22.75 -15.06 -14.22
N GLY A 13 23.63 -14.71 -13.27
CA GLY A 13 23.36 -14.59 -11.86
C GLY A 13 23.07 -15.96 -11.25
N ALA A 14 23.40 -16.12 -9.97
CA ALA A 14 22.82 -17.22 -9.22
C ALA A 14 21.28 -17.06 -9.18
N LYS A 15 20.53 -18.17 -9.12
CA LYS A 15 19.08 -18.12 -8.92
C LYS A 15 18.77 -17.33 -7.65
N MET A 16 18.05 -16.23 -7.79
CA MET A 16 17.66 -15.37 -6.68
C MET A 16 16.61 -16.09 -5.82
N ASP A 17 16.75 -16.01 -4.50
CA ASP A 17 15.76 -16.56 -3.56
C ASP A 17 14.56 -15.62 -3.43
N TYR A 18 13.52 -15.90 -4.20
CA TYR A 18 12.30 -15.09 -4.25
C TYR A 18 11.39 -15.27 -3.02
N ALA A 19 11.58 -16.32 -2.22
CA ALA A 19 10.64 -16.62 -1.13
C ALA A 19 10.55 -15.45 -0.14
N GLU A 20 11.69 -14.83 0.18
CA GLU A 20 11.76 -13.71 1.10
C GLU A 20 11.36 -12.37 0.48
N HIS A 21 11.71 -12.18 -0.80
CA HIS A 21 11.36 -10.99 -1.55
C HIS A 21 9.84 -10.86 -1.69
N ASP A 22 9.17 -11.94 -2.10
CA ASP A 22 7.73 -11.96 -2.32
C ASP A 22 6.96 -11.80 -1.00
N ARG A 23 7.46 -12.40 0.07
CA ARG A 23 6.90 -12.25 1.42
C ARG A 23 6.93 -10.79 1.89
N THR A 24 8.08 -10.13 1.75
CA THR A 24 8.23 -8.73 2.16
C THR A 24 7.42 -7.80 1.26
N TYR A 25 7.39 -8.07 -0.04
CA TYR A 25 6.61 -7.30 -1.00
C TYR A 25 5.10 -7.40 -0.75
N ALA A 26 4.59 -8.60 -0.41
CA ALA A 26 3.20 -8.78 -0.03
C ALA A 26 2.84 -7.97 1.24
N GLY A 27 3.75 -7.93 2.22
CA GLY A 27 3.60 -7.09 3.41
C GLY A 27 3.57 -5.59 3.08
N PHE A 28 4.48 -5.14 2.21
CA PHE A 28 4.51 -3.76 1.72
C PHE A 28 3.19 -3.39 1.00
N LEU A 29 2.70 -4.26 0.11
CA LEU A 29 1.44 -4.04 -0.60
C LEU A 29 0.26 -3.95 0.37
N ALA A 30 0.19 -4.83 1.37
CA ALA A 30 -0.86 -4.77 2.38
C ALA A 30 -0.81 -3.45 3.15
N LEU A 31 0.38 -3.03 3.60
CA LEU A 31 0.57 -1.78 4.33
C LEU A 31 0.20 -0.56 3.48
N ALA A 32 0.66 -0.50 2.23
CA ALA A 32 0.35 0.60 1.33
C ALA A 32 -1.16 0.67 1.02
N LYS A 33 -1.78 -0.48 0.79
CA LYS A 33 -3.21 -0.60 0.47
C LYS A 33 -4.10 -0.15 1.63
N TYR A 34 -3.89 -0.68 2.84
CA TYR A 34 -4.72 -0.33 3.98
C TYR A 34 -4.32 1.01 4.62
N GLY A 35 -3.03 1.38 4.57
CA GLY A 35 -2.55 2.67 5.06
C GLY A 35 -3.09 3.84 4.25
N SER A 36 -3.09 3.74 2.92
CA SER A 36 -3.67 4.78 2.07
C SER A 36 -5.19 4.92 2.27
N LEU A 37 -5.92 3.81 2.40
CA LEU A 37 -7.34 3.81 2.75
C LEU A 37 -7.59 4.54 4.07
N PHE A 38 -6.80 4.24 5.11
CA PHE A 38 -6.95 4.86 6.42
C PHE A 38 -6.77 6.38 6.37
N CYS A 39 -5.70 6.86 5.72
CA CYS A 39 -5.45 8.29 5.57
C CYS A 39 -6.61 8.99 4.85
N LEU A 40 -7.09 8.41 3.75
CA LEU A 40 -8.20 8.95 2.97
C LEU A 40 -9.51 8.97 3.79
N ALA A 41 -9.79 7.89 4.54
CA ALA A 41 -10.96 7.80 5.40
C ALA A 41 -10.94 8.89 6.47
N VAL A 42 -9.79 9.14 7.11
CA VAL A 42 -9.65 10.21 8.12
C VAL A 42 -9.94 11.58 7.50
N MET A 43 -9.34 11.90 6.35
CA MET A 43 -9.53 13.19 5.69
C MET A 43 -11.00 13.45 5.33
N ILE A 44 -11.68 12.47 4.73
CA ILE A 44 -13.09 12.58 4.36
C ILE A 44 -13.97 12.76 5.60
N SER A 45 -13.70 11.99 6.64
CA SER A 45 -14.51 12.00 7.87
C SER A 45 -14.37 13.30 8.63
N MET A 46 -13.15 13.85 8.71
CA MET A 46 -12.91 15.16 9.31
C MET A 46 -13.62 16.29 8.55
N ALA A 47 -13.58 16.25 7.22
CA ALA A 47 -14.31 17.21 6.39
C ALA A 47 -15.83 17.13 6.66
N PHE A 48 -16.40 15.93 6.64
CA PHE A 48 -17.83 15.73 6.94
C PHE A 48 -18.21 16.17 8.36
N GLY A 49 -17.39 15.84 9.35
CA GLY A 49 -17.61 16.23 10.74
C GLY A 49 -17.60 17.74 10.94
N PHE A 50 -16.71 18.45 10.24
CA PHE A 50 -16.62 19.90 10.35
C PHE A 50 -17.78 20.62 9.66
N PHE A 51 -18.14 20.20 8.44
CA PHE A 51 -19.12 20.93 7.62
C PHE A 51 -20.58 20.49 7.80
N VAL A 52 -20.84 19.27 8.28
CA VAL A 52 -22.20 18.68 8.26
C VAL A 52 -22.64 18.11 9.61
N GLY A 53 -21.89 17.18 10.20
CA GLY A 53 -22.45 16.28 11.23
C GLY A 53 -21.80 16.28 12.62
N GLY A 54 -20.70 17.00 12.83
CA GLY A 54 -19.96 17.00 14.10
C GLY A 54 -19.10 15.76 14.33
N PHE A 55 -18.52 15.65 15.53
CA PHE A 55 -17.52 14.62 15.85
C PHE A 55 -18.05 13.19 15.78
N PHE A 56 -19.19 12.90 16.41
CA PHE A 56 -19.71 11.52 16.49
C PHE A 56 -20.12 10.97 15.12
N SER A 57 -20.74 11.79 14.26
CA SER A 57 -21.09 11.34 12.91
C SER A 57 -19.85 11.11 12.04
N ALA A 58 -18.78 11.90 12.24
CA ALA A 58 -17.52 11.68 11.55
C ALA A 58 -16.86 10.37 11.97
N VAL A 59 -16.87 10.04 13.26
CA VAL A 59 -16.35 8.75 13.76
C VAL A 59 -17.14 7.57 13.17
N ILE A 60 -18.47 7.67 13.10
CA ILE A 60 -19.32 6.65 12.48
C ILE A 60 -19.00 6.53 10.98
N LEU A 61 -18.93 7.65 10.26
CA LEU A 61 -18.61 7.66 8.83
C LEU A 61 -17.23 7.06 8.56
N TRP A 62 -16.22 7.40 9.36
CA TRP A 62 -14.88 6.83 9.28
C TRP A 62 -14.90 5.31 9.42
N ALA A 63 -15.62 4.78 10.41
CA ALA A 63 -15.76 3.35 10.63
C ALA A 63 -16.47 2.65 9.45
N VAL A 64 -17.49 3.29 8.87
CA VAL A 64 -18.19 2.79 7.68
C VAL A 64 -17.27 2.75 6.46
N ILE A 65 -16.48 3.81 6.22
CA ILE A 65 -15.53 3.87 5.11
C ILE A 65 -14.46 2.78 5.27
N LEU A 66 -13.93 2.59 6.48
CA LEU A 66 -12.95 1.52 6.75
C LEU A 66 -13.54 0.13 6.52
N ALA A 67 -14.76 -0.13 7.01
CA ALA A 67 -15.43 -1.40 6.80
C ALA A 67 -15.66 -1.66 5.30
N ALA A 68 -16.22 -0.69 4.58
CA ALA A 68 -16.45 -0.79 3.14
C ALA A 68 -15.13 -0.98 2.37
N GLY A 69 -14.12 -0.18 2.68
CA GLY A 69 -12.81 -0.27 2.05
C GLY A 69 -12.12 -1.61 2.31
N PHE A 70 -12.26 -2.18 3.51
CA PHE A 70 -11.77 -3.52 3.80
C PHE A 70 -12.43 -4.60 2.93
N PHE A 71 -13.75 -4.55 2.75
CA PHE A 71 -14.45 -5.50 1.88
C PHE A 71 -14.12 -5.34 0.39
N ILE A 72 -13.86 -4.11 -0.07
CA ILE A 72 -13.49 -3.83 -1.46
C ILE A 72 -12.05 -4.26 -1.74
N LEU A 73 -11.15 -4.11 -0.76
CA LEU A 73 -9.72 -4.35 -0.93
C LEU A 73 -9.27 -5.77 -0.52
N ARG A 74 -10.17 -6.64 -0.03
CA ARG A 74 -9.85 -8.06 0.22
C ARG A 74 -9.63 -8.83 -1.08
#